data_AF-A0A7J8UIE3-F1
#
_entry.id   AF-A0A7J8UIE3-F1
#
_cell.length_a   1.000
_cell.length_b   1.000
_cell.length_c   1.000
_cell.angle_alpha   90.00
_cell.angle_beta   90.00
_cell.angle_gamma   90.00
#
_symmetry.space_group_name_H-M   'P 1'
#
loop_
_entity.id
_entity.type
_entity.pdbx_description
1 polymer ?
#
loop_
_entity_poly.entity_id
_entity_poly.type
_entity_poly.pdbx_seq_one_letter_code
_entity_poly.pdbx_strand_id
1 'polypeptide(L)' 'MERQLSRLQAYLGGIKYTTRLPDIEIIVDQQEEYMALRECITLGISTICLIDTNSDPDLADISI' A
#
# COMPACT_ATOMS: atom_id res chain seq x y z
N MET A 1 -23.21 18.01 -0.19
CA MET A 1 -23.22 16.55 0.04
C MET A 1 -22.42 15.81 -1.03
N GLU A 2 -22.70 16.05 -2.32
CA GLU A 2 -22.03 15.37 -3.44
C GLU A 2 -20.50 15.52 -3.46
N ARG A 3 -19.96 16.70 -3.15
CA ARG A 3 -18.51 16.94 -3.11
C ARG A 3 -17.77 16.09 -2.07
N GLN A 4 -18.38 15.85 -0.90
CA GLN A 4 -17.77 15.03 0.14
C GLN A 4 -17.80 13.55 -0.27
N LEU A 5 -18.92 13.10 -0.86
CA LEU A 5 -19.04 11.74 -1.39
C LEU A 5 -18.01 11.46 -2.49
N SER A 6 -17.85 12.39 -3.44
CA SER A 6 -16.86 12.28 -4.52
C SER A 6 -15.43 12.22 -3.99
N ARG A 7 -15.09 13.03 -2.97
CA ARG A 7 -13.77 12.96 -2.32
C ARG A 7 -13.54 11.61 -1.65
N LEU A 8 -14.50 11.13 -0.85
CA LEU A 8 -14.37 9.82 -0.19
C LEU A 8 -14.22 8.69 -1.21
N GLN A 9 -14.96 8.74 -2.32
CA GLN A 9 -14.86 7.74 -3.37
C GLN A 9 -13.51 7.78 -4.11
N ALA A 10 -12.91 8.97 -4.27
CA ALA A 10 -11.58 9.11 -4.87
C ALA A 10 -10.47 8.50 -4.00
N TYR A 11 -10.53 8.67 -2.67
CA TYR A 11 -9.48 8.18 -1.76
C TYR A 11 -9.71 6.75 -1.26
N LEU A 12 -10.96 6.37 -0.96
CA LEU A 12 -11.28 5.09 -0.31
C LEU A 12 -11.98 4.10 -1.24
N GLY A 13 -12.23 4.49 -2.50
CA GLY A 13 -12.93 3.64 -3.46
C GLY A 13 -12.22 2.32 -3.74
N GLY A 14 -10.88 2.32 -3.73
CA GLY A 14 -10.06 1.13 -3.97
C GLY A 14 -10.23 0.03 -2.93
N ILE A 15 -10.48 0.40 -1.66
CA ILE A 15 -10.65 -0.55 -0.55
C ILE A 15 -12.11 -0.76 -0.15
N LYS A 16 -13.07 -0.21 -0.92
CA LYS A 16 -14.50 -0.20 -0.57
C LYS A 16 -15.07 -1.60 -0.33
N TYR A 17 -14.54 -2.61 -1.03
CA TYR A 17 -15.03 -3.99 -0.97
C TYR A 17 -14.09 -4.92 -0.19
N THR A 18 -13.06 -4.38 0.46
CA THR A 18 -12.11 -5.12 1.28
C THR A 18 -12.81 -5.56 2.57
N THR A 19 -13.13 -6.85 2.66
CA THR A 19 -13.85 -7.44 3.82
C THR A 19 -12.91 -8.03 4.88
N ARG A 20 -11.64 -8.25 4.51
CA ARG A 20 -10.55 -8.77 5.34
C ARG A 20 -9.24 -8.12 4.91
N LEU A 21 -8.21 -8.19 5.75
CA LEU A 21 -6.87 -7.74 5.37
C LEU A 21 -6.38 -8.52 4.13
N PRO A 22 -5.62 -7.87 3.23
CA PRO A 22 -5.02 -8.54 2.10
C PRO A 22 -3.96 -9.54 2.58
N ASP A 23 -3.82 -10.64 1.85
CA ASP A 23 -2.78 -11.63 2.12
C ASP A 23 -1.41 -11.14 1.59
N ILE A 24 -1.43 -10.33 0.52
CA ILE A 24 -0.25 -9.72 -0.11
C ILE A 24 -0.61 -8.30 -0.57
N GLU A 25 0.31 -7.36 -0.41
CA GLU A 25 0.22 -5.99 -0.94
C GLU A 25 1.32 -5.71 -1.95
N ILE A 26 0.98 -5.03 -3.04
CA ILE A 26 1.94 -4.61 -4.08
C ILE A 26 2.14 -3.11 -3.94
N ILE A 27 3.36 -2.70 -3.60
CA ILE A 27 3.73 -1.32 -3.34
C ILE A 27 4.61 -0.82 -4.48
N VAL A 28 4.26 0.33 -5.03
CA VAL A 28 5.03 1.01 -6.08
C VAL A 28 5.61 2.28 -5.47
N ASP A 29 6.89 2.52 -5.73
CA ASP A 29 7.63 3.65 -5.16
C ASP A 29 7.71 3.59 -3.63
N GLN A 30 8.76 2.93 -3.13
CA GLN A 30 8.97 2.73 -1.71
C GLN A 30 9.10 4.04 -0.92
N GLN A 31 9.64 5.11 -1.52
CA GLN A 31 9.86 6.35 -0.79
C GLN A 31 8.55 7.09 -0.54
N GLU A 32 7.67 7.13 -1.53
CA GLU A 32 6.34 7.73 -1.37
C GLU A 32 5.45 6.91 -0.43
N GLU A 33 5.52 5.57 -0.53
CA GLU A 33 4.63 4.65 0.18
C GLU A 33 5.24 3.99 1.43
N TYR A 34 6.28 4.61 2.02
CA TYR A 34 6.97 4.08 3.19
C TYR A 34 6.04 3.79 4.38
N MET A 35 5.00 4.61 4.57
CA MET A 35 4.01 4.38 5.63
C MET A 35 3.19 3.09 5.39
N ALA A 36 2.71 2.87 4.17
CA ALA A 36 1.98 1.65 3.82
C ALA A 36 2.84 0.40 4.04
N LEU A 37 4.11 0.48 3.67
CA LEU A 37 5.08 -0.59 3.87
C LEU A 37 5.28 -0.91 5.36
N ARG A 38 5.38 0.11 6.21
CA ARG A 38 5.46 -0.07 7.68
C ARG A 38 4.18 -0.65 8.28
N GLU A 39 3.02 -0.24 7.78
CA GLU A 39 1.74 -0.80 8.21
C GLU A 39 1.66 -2.29 7.85
N CYS A 40 2.07 -2.66 6.63
CA CYS A 40 2.15 -4.06 6.20
C CYS A 40 3.05 -4.90 7.11
N ILE A 41 4.27 -4.43 7.39
CA ILE A 41 5.22 -5.11 8.29
C ILE A 41 4.60 -5.30 9.69
N THR A 42 3.93 -4.27 10.19
CA THR A 42 3.31 -4.30 11.52
C THR A 42 2.14 -5.29 11.57
N LEU A 43 1.35 -5.37 10.49
CA LEU A 43 0.20 -6.27 10.37
C LEU A 43 0.59 -7.68 9.93
N GLY A 44 1.85 -7.91 9.55
CA GLY A 44 2.34 -9.19 9.03
C GLY A 44 1.80 -9.50 7.63
N ILE A 45 1.49 -8.47 6.83
CA ILE A 45 1.06 -8.60 5.43
C ILE A 45 2.32 -8.70 4.56
N SER A 46 2.38 -9.71 3.69
CA SER A 46 3.51 -9.87 2.79
C SER A 46 3.51 -8.81 1.70
N THR A 47 4.69 -8.31 1.33
CA THR A 47 4.85 -7.17 0.41
C THR A 47 5.69 -7.51 -0.81
N ILE A 48 5.20 -7.10 -1.97
CA ILE A 48 5.98 -7.06 -3.22
C ILE A 48 6.18 -5.59 -3.54
N CYS A 49 7.43 -5.14 -3.63
CA CYS A 49 7.73 -3.72 -3.86
C CYS A 49 8.49 -3.53 -5.17
N LEU A 50 7.99 -2.66 -6.04
CA LEU A 50 8.73 -2.15 -7.19
C LEU A 50 9.63 -1.01 -6.70
N ILE A 51 10.94 -1.24 -6.71
CA ILE A 51 11.93 -0.34 -6.12
C ILE A 51 12.80 0.33 -7.18
N ASP A 52 13.27 1.54 -6.89
CA ASP A 52 14.26 2.25 -7.72
C ASP A 52 15.63 2.27 -6.99
N THR A 53 16.67 2.75 -7.66
CA THR A 53 18.06 2.89 -7.20
C THR A 53 18.23 3.66 -5.88
N ASN A 54 17.22 4.38 -5.40
CA ASN A 54 17.22 5.14 -4.15
C ASN A 54 16.47 4.46 -2.99
N SER A 55 16.04 3.20 -3.16
CA SER A 55 15.22 2.44 -2.22
C SER A 55 16.04 1.38 -1.48
N ASP A 56 15.54 0.92 -0.33
CA ASP A 56 16.12 -0.14 0.49
C ASP A 56 15.38 -1.48 0.23
N PRO A 57 15.99 -2.45 -0.47
CA PRO A 57 15.32 -3.70 -0.81
C PRO A 57 14.95 -4.55 0.41
N ASP A 58 15.65 -4.40 1.54
CA ASP A 58 15.45 -5.24 2.72
C ASP A 58 14.12 -4.96 3.45
N LEU A 59 13.42 -3.89 3.08
CA LEU A 59 12.15 -3.52 3.68
C LEU A 59 10.94 -4.26 3.07
N ALA A 60 11.09 -4.91 1.91
CA ALA A 60 10.03 -5.67 1.26
C ALA A 60 10.37 -7.17 1.18
N ASP A 61 9.35 -8.05 1.18
CA ASP A 61 9.60 -9.50 1.10
C ASP A 61 10.10 -9.91 -0.30
N ILE A 62 9.61 -9.24 -1.34
CA ILE A 62 10.06 -9.41 -2.71
C ILE A 62 10.24 -8.02 -3.31
N SER A 63 11.50 -7.66 -3.61
CA SER A 63 11.82 -6.45 -4.35
C SER A 63 11.99 -6.75 -5.83
N ILE A 64 11.38 -5.91 -6.69
CA ILE A 64 11.48 -5.98 -8.16
C ILE A 64 12.14 -4.71 -8.69
#